data_AF-A0A538S7E8-F1
#
_entry.id   AF-A0A538S7E8-F1
#
_cell.length_a   1.000
_cell.length_b   1.000
_cell.length_c   1.000
_cell.angle_alpha   90.00
_cell.angle_beta   90.00
_cell.angle_gamma   90.00
#
_symmetry.space_group_name_H-M   'P 1'
#
loop_
_entity.id
_entity.type
_entity.pdbx_description
1 polymer ?
#
loop_
_entity_poly.entity_id
_entity_poly.type
_entity_poly.pdbx_seq_one_letter_code
_entity_poly.pdbx_strand_id
1 'polypeptide(L)'
;MAAQSKSPEVERQLEVIRSGIEELIPEEELVRKLERSIASKEPLRVKQGFDPTAPDIHLGHTIGLRKLRQFQELGHQVVLIVGSYTALVGDPSGRSQTRPTLTEAEVHANAQTYLDQFFKVVDKSKTEVRWNGDWFKTMSFVDVLRLTSRFTVARMLERDDFAYDVEPQVILTLPVLEGLDGVRRMSKSLGNYIGIAEPPKEIYGKVMSLPDSLIERYFRLVTDASPSEIEEVARSLRGGKTNPMTSKKELAHRIVRMYQGQKSADFAQEEFEKQFSRRELPSDMPTIALPPGAFRARDLVMRAFPNQYTGSSAGNLFKQGAVYISGERVTDVTKEIRVGRDPGSLGEVIIKVGRKVARVVPEGG
;
A
#
# COMPACT_ATOMS: atom_id res chain seq x y z
N MET A 1 -24.00 -37.14 16.00
CA MET A 1 -22.63 -37.31 16.55
C MET A 1 -22.27 -36.02 17.26
N ALA A 2 -22.01 -36.06 18.56
CA ALA A 2 -21.63 -34.88 19.33
C ALA A 2 -20.28 -34.37 18.83
N ALA A 3 -20.20 -33.08 18.48
CA ALA A 3 -18.91 -32.44 18.19
C ALA A 3 -18.02 -32.60 19.43
N GLN A 4 -16.89 -33.30 19.30
CA GLN A 4 -15.90 -33.34 20.36
C GLN A 4 -15.49 -31.90 20.65
N SER A 5 -15.66 -31.48 21.90
CA SER A 5 -15.27 -30.15 22.35
C SER A 5 -13.77 -29.96 22.07
N LYS A 6 -13.43 -29.03 21.18
CA LYS A 6 -12.05 -28.65 20.91
C LYS A 6 -11.35 -28.24 22.21
N SER A 7 -10.07 -28.52 22.34
CA SER A 7 -9.26 -28.03 23.46
C SER A 7 -9.34 -26.49 23.54
N PRO A 8 -9.41 -25.87 24.73
CA PRO A 8 -9.45 -24.41 24.87
C PRO A 8 -8.30 -23.70 24.15
N GLU A 9 -7.12 -24.32 24.10
CA GLU A 9 -5.96 -23.75 23.39
C GLU A 9 -6.14 -23.81 21.87
N VAL A 10 -6.73 -24.88 21.32
CA VAL A 10 -7.02 -24.97 19.88
C VAL A 10 -8.01 -23.88 19.47
N GLU A 11 -9.07 -23.67 20.26
CA GLU A 11 -10.06 -22.65 19.94
C GLU A 11 -9.46 -21.23 20.02
N ARG A 12 -8.59 -20.97 21.02
CA ARG A 12 -7.86 -19.70 21.14
C ARG A 12 -6.98 -19.42 19.92
N GLN A 13 -6.22 -20.42 19.45
CA GLN A 13 -5.38 -20.26 18.25
C GLN A 13 -6.24 -20.07 17.00
N LEU A 14 -7.32 -20.84 16.87
CA LEU A 14 -8.22 -20.76 15.74
C LEU A 14 -8.93 -19.40 15.64
N GLU A 15 -9.31 -18.80 16.76
CA GLU A 15 -9.87 -17.44 16.81
C GLU A 15 -8.90 -16.40 16.23
N VAL A 16 -7.63 -16.44 16.67
CA VAL A 16 -6.58 -15.55 16.16
C VAL A 16 -6.32 -15.80 14.67
N ILE A 17 -6.27 -17.07 14.25
CA ILE A 17 -5.99 -17.44 12.86
C ILE A 17 -7.13 -17.02 11.94
N ARG A 18 -8.40 -17.23 12.31
CA ARG A 18 -9.59 -16.81 11.56
C ARG A 18 -9.76 -15.30 11.45
N SER A 19 -9.20 -14.54 12.38
CA SER A 19 -9.33 -13.08 12.35
C SER A 19 -8.64 -12.49 11.10
N GLY A 20 -9.42 -11.84 10.24
CA GLY A 20 -8.90 -11.09 9.08
C GLY A 20 -8.46 -11.93 7.87
N ILE A 21 -8.86 -13.20 7.80
CA ILE A 21 -8.70 -14.04 6.59
C ILE A 21 -9.94 -13.93 5.70
N GLU A 22 -9.80 -14.33 4.43
CA GLU A 22 -10.92 -14.44 3.50
C GLU A 22 -11.50 -15.86 3.56
N GLU A 23 -10.65 -16.88 3.37
CA GLU A 23 -11.04 -18.28 3.43
C GLU A 23 -9.98 -19.15 4.13
N LEU A 24 -10.43 -20.25 4.72
CA LEU A 24 -9.63 -21.29 5.36
C LEU A 24 -10.08 -22.66 4.87
N ILE A 25 -9.20 -23.36 4.15
CA ILE A 25 -9.57 -24.57 3.40
C ILE A 25 -8.51 -25.68 3.57
N PRO A 26 -8.85 -26.87 4.10
CA PRO A 26 -10.01 -27.16 4.94
C PRO A 26 -9.74 -26.75 6.39
N GLU A 27 -10.74 -26.20 7.07
CA GLU A 27 -10.61 -25.80 8.47
C GLU A 27 -10.40 -27.00 9.41
N GLU A 28 -11.10 -28.11 9.16
CA GLU A 28 -11.02 -29.31 10.00
C GLU A 28 -9.59 -29.87 10.01
N GLU A 29 -8.88 -29.73 8.89
CA GLU A 29 -7.49 -30.15 8.76
C GLU A 29 -6.56 -29.21 9.54
N LEU A 30 -6.84 -27.90 9.59
CA LEU A 30 -6.11 -27.00 10.49
C LEU A 30 -6.30 -27.38 11.96
N VAL A 31 -7.53 -27.69 12.37
CA VAL A 31 -7.84 -28.11 13.74
C VAL A 31 -7.02 -29.35 14.12
N ARG A 32 -7.01 -30.38 13.26
CA ARG A 32 -6.20 -31.60 13.48
C ARG A 32 -4.71 -31.30 13.58
N LYS A 33 -4.19 -30.43 12.71
CA LYS A 33 -2.78 -30.02 12.74
C LYS A 33 -2.44 -29.26 14.02
N LEU A 34 -3.32 -28.37 14.50
CA LEU A 34 -3.15 -27.65 15.77
C LEU A 34 -3.17 -28.60 16.96
N GLU A 35 -4.13 -29.53 17.02
CA GLU A 35 -4.19 -30.55 18.06
C GLU A 35 -2.90 -31.38 18.11
N ARG A 36 -2.41 -31.83 16.95
CA ARG A 36 -1.14 -32.54 16.84
C ARG A 36 0.03 -31.68 17.32
N SER A 37 0.11 -30.43 16.86
CA SER A 37 1.17 -29.48 17.21
C SER A 37 1.24 -29.23 18.72
N ILE A 38 0.09 -29.06 19.37
CA ILE A 38 -0.01 -28.85 20.82
C ILE A 38 0.39 -30.11 21.58
N ALA A 39 -0.09 -31.28 21.13
CA ALA A 39 0.19 -32.56 21.78
C ALA A 39 1.67 -32.96 21.68
N SER A 40 2.30 -32.77 20.51
CA SER A 40 3.71 -33.11 20.28
C SER A 40 4.68 -32.00 20.69
N LYS A 41 4.18 -30.78 20.92
CA LYS A 41 4.98 -29.55 21.09
C LYS A 41 5.86 -29.23 19.87
N GLU A 42 5.49 -29.74 18.70
CA GLU A 42 6.16 -29.40 17.45
C GLU A 42 5.40 -28.28 16.74
N PRO A 43 6.06 -27.17 16.36
CA PRO A 43 5.38 -26.06 15.71
C PRO A 43 4.90 -26.44 14.30
N LEU A 44 3.72 -25.94 13.93
CA LEU A 44 3.32 -25.89 12.53
C LEU A 44 4.33 -25.08 11.70
N ARG A 45 4.49 -25.50 10.44
CA ARG A 45 5.32 -24.81 9.44
C ARG A 45 4.40 -24.04 8.50
N VAL A 46 4.45 -22.71 8.58
CA VAL A 46 3.57 -21.82 7.82
C VAL A 46 4.36 -21.21 6.66
N LYS A 47 4.02 -21.62 5.45
CA LYS A 47 4.73 -21.23 4.23
C LYS A 47 4.12 -19.97 3.60
N GLN A 48 4.97 -19.04 3.18
CA GLN A 48 4.60 -17.98 2.23
C GLN A 48 5.68 -17.86 1.16
N GLY A 49 5.28 -17.80 -0.11
CA GLY A 49 6.17 -17.51 -1.23
C GLY A 49 6.19 -16.02 -1.56
N PHE A 50 7.32 -15.52 -2.06
CA PHE A 50 7.37 -14.23 -2.73
C PHE A 50 8.33 -14.27 -3.93
N ASP A 51 7.95 -13.61 -5.02
CA ASP A 51 8.83 -13.45 -6.18
C ASP A 51 9.49 -12.06 -6.10
N PRO A 52 10.84 -11.97 -5.98
CA PRO A 52 11.60 -10.72 -5.82
C PRO A 52 11.70 -9.92 -7.13
N THR A 53 10.56 -9.61 -7.72
CA THR A 53 10.44 -8.85 -8.98
C THR A 53 10.47 -7.34 -8.77
N ALA A 54 10.35 -6.89 -7.52
CA ALA A 54 10.56 -5.50 -7.11
C ALA A 54 11.11 -5.49 -5.67
N PRO A 55 11.92 -4.48 -5.30
CA PRO A 55 12.66 -4.49 -4.03
C PRO A 55 11.77 -4.22 -2.79
N ASP A 56 10.78 -3.34 -2.89
CA ASP A 56 10.04 -2.85 -1.71
C ASP A 56 8.69 -3.53 -1.42
N ILE A 57 8.37 -3.60 -0.13
CA ILE A 57 7.11 -4.03 0.44
C ILE A 57 6.19 -2.82 0.59
N HIS A 58 4.89 -3.05 0.38
CA HIS A 58 3.84 -2.05 0.54
C HIS A 58 2.72 -2.61 1.42
N LEU A 59 1.79 -1.75 1.88
CA LEU A 59 0.73 -2.14 2.81
C LEU A 59 -0.11 -3.34 2.34
N GLY A 60 -0.34 -3.50 1.03
CA GLY A 60 -1.00 -4.70 0.51
C GLY A 60 -0.28 -6.02 0.87
N HIS A 61 1.05 -6.03 0.89
CA HIS A 61 1.84 -7.20 1.29
C HIS A 61 1.79 -7.45 2.80
N THR A 62 1.65 -6.38 3.61
CA THR A 62 1.72 -6.50 5.07
C THR A 62 0.56 -7.29 5.66
N ILE A 63 -0.57 -7.43 4.96
CA ILE A 63 -1.68 -8.29 5.41
C ILE A 63 -1.19 -9.72 5.64
N GLY A 64 -0.48 -10.29 4.65
CA GLY A 64 0.15 -11.61 4.77
C GLY A 64 1.21 -11.66 5.86
N LEU A 65 2.09 -10.66 5.89
CA LEU A 65 3.19 -10.62 6.86
C LEU A 65 2.70 -10.55 8.31
N ARG A 66 1.64 -9.78 8.56
CA ARG A 66 1.00 -9.69 9.88
C ARG A 66 0.36 -11.00 10.27
N LYS A 67 -0.27 -11.73 9.34
CA LYS A 67 -0.79 -13.08 9.61
C LYS A 67 0.34 -14.04 9.96
N LEU A 68 1.47 -14.01 9.23
CA LEU A 68 2.66 -14.80 9.58
C LEU A 68 3.17 -14.47 10.99
N ARG A 69 3.25 -13.18 11.35
CA ARG A 69 3.63 -12.74 12.69
C ARG A 69 2.71 -13.30 13.77
N GLN A 70 1.40 -13.32 13.54
CA GLN A 70 0.44 -13.94 14.47
C GLN A 70 0.75 -15.44 14.66
N PHE A 71 1.04 -16.18 13.58
CA PHE A 71 1.46 -17.58 13.72
C PHE A 71 2.74 -17.73 14.57
N GLN A 72 3.72 -16.82 14.46
CA GLN A 72 4.92 -16.83 15.30
C GLN A 72 4.65 -16.51 16.77
N GLU A 73 3.67 -15.65 17.04
CA GLU A 73 3.21 -15.32 18.39
C GLU A 73 2.45 -16.49 19.03
N LEU A 74 1.78 -17.31 18.22
CA LEU A 74 1.22 -18.59 18.63
C LEU A 74 2.27 -19.72 18.79
N GLY A 75 3.54 -19.43 18.49
CA GLY A 75 4.66 -20.37 18.67
C GLY A 75 5.00 -21.21 17.43
N HIS A 76 4.40 -20.92 16.27
CA HIS A 76 4.68 -21.63 15.02
C HIS A 76 5.86 -21.05 14.25
N GLN A 77 6.37 -21.84 13.30
CA GLN A 77 7.53 -21.47 12.49
C GLN A 77 7.08 -20.98 11.11
N VAL A 78 7.61 -19.82 10.70
CA VAL A 78 7.39 -19.31 9.35
C VAL A 78 8.45 -19.87 8.40
N VAL A 79 8.04 -20.29 7.21
CA VAL A 79 8.92 -20.70 6.13
C VAL A 79 8.71 -19.76 4.95
N LEU A 80 9.64 -18.84 4.74
CA LEU A 80 9.62 -17.92 3.61
C LEU A 80 10.31 -18.56 2.41
N ILE A 81 9.59 -18.72 1.31
CA ILE A 81 10.14 -19.24 0.05
C ILE A 81 10.45 -18.08 -0.89
N VAL A 82 11.73 -17.84 -1.12
CA VAL A 82 12.22 -16.86 -2.10
C VAL A 82 12.13 -17.46 -3.48
N GLY A 83 11.39 -16.78 -4.36
CA GLY A 83 11.13 -17.16 -5.73
C GLY A 83 12.30 -16.93 -6.69
N SER A 84 13.51 -17.42 -6.40
CA SER A 84 14.70 -17.10 -7.19
C SER A 84 14.71 -17.71 -8.59
N TYR A 85 14.08 -18.87 -8.77
CA TYR A 85 13.95 -19.51 -10.08
C TYR A 85 12.61 -19.20 -10.74
N THR A 86 11.54 -19.08 -9.95
CA THR A 86 10.21 -18.70 -10.45
C THR A 86 10.17 -17.28 -10.99
N ALA A 87 10.95 -16.35 -10.43
CA ALA A 87 11.09 -15.00 -10.96
C ALA A 87 11.74 -14.95 -12.35
N LEU A 88 12.56 -15.94 -12.74
CA LEU A 88 13.16 -16.02 -14.07
C LEU A 88 12.13 -16.38 -15.14
N VAL A 89 11.12 -17.18 -14.78
CA VAL A 89 10.03 -17.59 -15.67
C VAL A 89 8.90 -16.55 -15.67
N GLY A 90 8.55 -16.03 -14.49
CA GLY A 90 7.47 -15.08 -14.25
C GLY A 90 6.10 -15.75 -14.05
N ASP A 91 5.37 -15.38 -13.00
CA ASP A 91 4.00 -15.83 -12.75
C ASP A 91 3.01 -15.24 -13.79
N PRO A 92 2.28 -16.09 -14.57
CA PRO A 92 1.30 -15.64 -15.57
C PRO A 92 -0.03 -15.16 -14.95
N SER A 93 -0.26 -15.34 -13.65
CA SER A 93 -1.54 -15.07 -13.00
C SER A 93 -1.95 -13.59 -13.09
N GLY A 94 -2.95 -13.30 -13.94
CA GLY A 94 -3.59 -11.99 -14.05
C GLY A 94 -2.77 -10.92 -14.79
N ARG A 95 -1.85 -11.29 -15.68
CA ARG A 95 -1.10 -10.33 -16.53
C ARG A 95 -1.11 -10.73 -18.00
N SER A 96 -1.18 -9.72 -18.89
CA SER A 96 -1.30 -9.88 -20.35
C SER A 96 0.01 -9.64 -21.13
N GLN A 97 1.13 -9.36 -20.46
CA GLN A 97 2.43 -9.11 -21.11
C GLN A 97 3.55 -9.87 -20.39
N THR A 98 4.49 -10.41 -21.18
CA THR A 98 5.71 -11.08 -20.72
C THR A 98 6.61 -10.08 -19.98
N ARG A 99 7.05 -10.42 -18.77
CA ARG A 99 7.96 -9.55 -17.99
C ARG A 99 9.38 -9.58 -18.57
N PRO A 100 10.16 -8.50 -18.47
CA PRO A 100 11.60 -8.54 -18.78
C PRO A 100 12.30 -9.54 -17.85
N THR A 101 13.21 -10.34 -18.42
CA THR A 101 13.96 -11.38 -17.70
C THR A 101 14.99 -10.74 -16.77
N LEU A 102 14.89 -10.99 -15.47
CA LEU A 102 15.87 -10.53 -14.49
C LEU A 102 17.07 -11.49 -14.44
N THR A 103 18.26 -10.96 -14.19
CA THR A 103 19.45 -11.76 -13.90
C THR A 103 19.39 -12.35 -12.49
N GLU A 104 20.13 -13.44 -12.25
CA GLU A 104 20.22 -14.05 -10.92
C GLU A 104 20.75 -13.06 -9.86
N ALA A 105 21.72 -12.22 -10.24
CA ALA A 105 22.26 -11.19 -9.35
C ALA A 105 21.20 -10.15 -8.95
N GLU A 106 20.37 -9.69 -9.89
CA GLU A 106 19.27 -8.76 -9.60
C GLU A 106 18.20 -9.39 -8.72
N VAL A 107 17.87 -10.66 -8.96
CA VAL A 107 16.94 -11.44 -8.14
C VAL A 107 17.43 -11.53 -6.69
N HIS A 108 18.72 -11.83 -6.49
CA HIS A 108 19.33 -11.86 -5.16
C HIS A 108 19.33 -10.48 -4.48
N ALA A 109 19.69 -9.41 -5.20
CA ALA A 109 19.68 -8.06 -4.67
C ALA A 109 18.27 -7.62 -4.23
N ASN A 110 17.26 -7.84 -5.09
CA ASN A 110 15.86 -7.55 -4.76
C ASN A 110 15.36 -8.38 -3.57
N ALA A 111 15.74 -9.66 -3.51
CA ALA A 111 15.38 -10.53 -2.39
C ALA A 111 15.97 -10.02 -1.07
N GLN A 112 17.20 -9.50 -1.07
CA GLN A 112 17.81 -8.94 0.13
C GLN A 112 17.04 -7.72 0.64
N THR A 113 16.72 -6.76 -0.25
CA THR A 113 15.92 -5.59 0.14
C THR A 113 14.53 -5.98 0.65
N TYR A 114 13.91 -6.99 0.04
CA TYR A 114 12.65 -7.53 0.51
C TYR A 114 12.80 -8.16 1.90
N LEU A 115 13.83 -8.97 2.15
CA LEU A 115 14.08 -9.61 3.44
C LEU A 115 14.29 -8.57 4.55
N ASP A 116 15.04 -7.50 4.27
CA ASP A 116 15.25 -6.41 5.24
C ASP A 116 13.93 -5.74 5.66
N GLN A 117 12.99 -5.59 4.71
CA GLN A 117 11.66 -5.04 4.97
C GLN A 117 10.72 -6.08 5.61
N PHE A 118 10.81 -7.34 5.20
CA PHE A 118 10.03 -8.45 5.72
C PHE A 118 10.27 -8.63 7.22
N PHE A 119 11.53 -8.59 7.63
CA PHE A 119 11.92 -8.73 9.03
C PHE A 119 11.62 -7.50 9.90
N LYS A 120 11.10 -6.39 9.33
CA LYS A 120 10.48 -5.31 10.13
C LYS A 120 9.14 -5.74 10.72
N VAL A 121 8.48 -6.74 10.14
CA VAL A 121 7.14 -7.20 10.54
C VAL A 121 7.20 -8.58 11.18
N VAL A 122 7.98 -9.48 10.58
CA VAL A 122 8.07 -10.90 10.97
C VAL A 122 9.36 -11.14 11.76
N ASP A 123 9.29 -11.97 12.80
CA ASP A 123 10.45 -12.31 13.64
C ASP A 123 11.46 -13.17 12.87
N LYS A 124 12.68 -12.66 12.70
CA LYS A 124 13.77 -13.36 12.00
C LYS A 124 14.17 -14.66 12.70
N SER A 125 14.15 -14.71 14.04
CA SER A 125 14.57 -15.90 14.81
C SER A 125 13.61 -17.09 14.65
N LYS A 126 12.35 -16.81 14.29
CA LYS A 126 11.29 -17.79 14.06
C LYS A 126 10.96 -17.98 12.58
N THR A 127 11.90 -17.62 11.69
CA THR A 127 11.72 -17.71 10.23
C THR A 127 12.84 -18.54 9.60
N GLU A 128 12.44 -19.56 8.84
CA GLU A 128 13.31 -20.28 7.92
C GLU A 128 13.18 -19.65 6.52
N VAL A 129 14.31 -19.27 5.90
CA VAL A 129 14.33 -18.75 4.52
C VAL A 129 14.84 -19.83 3.58
N ARG A 130 14.07 -20.14 2.53
CA ARG A 130 14.39 -21.17 1.53
C ARG A 130 14.33 -20.59 0.13
N TRP A 131 15.29 -20.93 -0.71
CA TRP A 131 15.38 -20.42 -2.08
C TRP A 131 14.90 -21.51 -3.02
N ASN A 132 13.87 -21.24 -3.82
CA ASN A 132 13.32 -22.29 -4.67
C ASN A 132 14.26 -22.71 -5.80
N GLY A 133 15.23 -21.86 -6.16
CA GLY A 133 16.33 -22.25 -7.04
C GLY A 133 17.17 -23.40 -6.51
N ASP A 134 17.25 -23.61 -5.19
CA ASP A 134 18.04 -24.70 -4.60
C ASP A 134 17.56 -26.08 -5.08
N TRP A 135 16.25 -26.26 -5.28
CA TRP A 135 15.68 -27.51 -5.76
C TRP A 135 15.31 -27.48 -7.24
N PHE A 136 14.90 -26.33 -7.79
CA PHE A 136 14.54 -26.25 -9.21
C PHE A 136 15.74 -26.35 -10.14
N LYS A 137 16.92 -25.84 -9.76
CA LYS A 137 18.14 -25.96 -10.57
C LYS A 137 18.64 -27.40 -10.67
N THR A 138 18.34 -28.23 -9.66
CA THR A 138 18.78 -29.62 -9.60
C THR A 138 17.76 -30.60 -10.19
N MET A 139 16.55 -30.14 -10.55
CA MET A 139 15.55 -31.00 -11.16
C MET A 139 15.99 -31.44 -12.56
N SER A 140 16.03 -32.75 -12.80
CA SER A 140 16.25 -33.28 -14.13
C SER A 140 15.01 -33.13 -15.01
N PHE A 141 15.18 -33.23 -16.32
CA PHE A 141 14.03 -33.26 -17.24
C PHE A 141 13.08 -34.43 -16.95
N VAL A 142 13.61 -35.57 -16.48
CA VAL A 142 12.80 -36.71 -16.05
C VAL A 142 11.94 -36.36 -14.84
N ASP A 143 12.46 -35.59 -13.88
CA ASP A 143 11.70 -35.14 -12.72
C ASP A 143 10.58 -34.17 -13.11
N VAL A 144 10.84 -33.30 -14.09
CA VAL A 144 9.82 -32.41 -14.67
C VAL A 144 8.71 -33.24 -15.31
N LEU A 145 9.06 -34.21 -16.16
CA LEU A 145 8.06 -35.08 -16.81
C LEU A 145 7.21 -35.84 -15.78
N ARG A 146 7.83 -36.41 -14.74
CA ARG A 146 7.15 -37.08 -13.63
C ARG A 146 6.22 -36.15 -12.84
N LEU A 147 6.62 -34.89 -12.64
CA LEU A 147 5.77 -33.90 -11.96
C LEU A 147 4.56 -33.57 -12.84
N THR A 148 4.79 -33.25 -14.11
CA THR A 148 3.72 -32.90 -15.06
C THR A 148 2.76 -34.05 -15.33
N SER A 149 3.21 -35.31 -15.26
CA SER A 149 2.35 -36.47 -15.46
C SER A 149 1.33 -36.69 -14.34
N ARG A 150 1.46 -36.00 -13.20
CA ARG A 150 0.45 -36.00 -12.13
C ARG A 150 -0.78 -35.16 -12.47
N PHE A 151 -0.68 -34.34 -13.52
CA PHE A 151 -1.74 -33.44 -13.97
C PHE A 151 -2.20 -33.84 -15.36
N THR A 152 -3.51 -33.83 -15.61
CA THR A 152 -4.04 -33.95 -16.97
C THR A 152 -4.47 -32.56 -17.45
N VAL A 153 -4.34 -32.31 -18.76
CA VAL A 153 -4.75 -31.03 -19.36
C VAL A 153 -6.24 -30.77 -19.10
N ALA A 154 -7.10 -31.79 -19.22
CA ALA A 154 -8.52 -31.68 -18.92
C ALA A 154 -8.78 -31.22 -17.47
N ARG A 155 -8.10 -31.82 -16.49
CA ARG A 155 -8.26 -31.45 -15.07
C ARG A 155 -7.67 -30.08 -14.73
N MET A 156 -6.59 -29.67 -15.40
CA MET A 156 -6.07 -28.29 -15.28
C MET A 156 -7.08 -27.24 -15.79
N LEU A 157 -7.87 -27.59 -16.81
CA LEU A 157 -8.94 -26.73 -17.33
C LEU A 157 -10.18 -26.73 -16.42
N GLU A 158 -10.49 -27.87 -15.78
CA GLU A 158 -11.63 -28.04 -14.87
C GLU A 158 -11.38 -27.46 -13.46
N ARG A 159 -10.12 -27.21 -13.08
CA ARG A 159 -9.72 -26.69 -11.74
C ARG A 159 -10.21 -27.55 -10.56
N ASP A 160 -10.38 -28.86 -10.76
CA ASP A 160 -10.83 -29.79 -9.73
C ASP A 160 -9.72 -30.18 -8.74
N ASP A 161 -10.13 -30.55 -7.52
CA ASP A 161 -9.27 -30.96 -6.42
C ASP A 161 -8.50 -32.25 -6.73
N PHE A 162 -7.18 -32.18 -6.52
CA PHE A 162 -6.28 -33.31 -6.69
C PHE A 162 -6.12 -34.09 -5.38
N ALA A 163 -6.40 -35.39 -5.39
CA ALA A 163 -5.97 -36.29 -4.33
C ALA A 163 -4.50 -36.66 -4.57
N TYR A 164 -3.61 -36.29 -3.65
CA TYR A 164 -2.20 -36.63 -3.69
C TYR A 164 -1.82 -37.54 -2.52
N ASP A 165 -0.78 -38.34 -2.72
CA ASP A 165 -0.17 -39.22 -1.70
C ASP A 165 0.73 -38.45 -0.71
N VAL A 166 0.43 -37.17 -0.51
CA VAL A 166 1.11 -36.27 0.45
C VAL A 166 0.06 -35.66 1.35
N GLU A 167 0.39 -35.48 2.63
CA GLU A 167 -0.50 -34.81 3.58
C GLU A 167 -0.90 -33.43 3.03
N PRO A 168 -2.21 -33.15 2.86
CA PRO A 168 -2.66 -31.91 2.26
C PRO A 168 -2.25 -30.70 3.12
N GLN A 169 -1.92 -29.62 2.41
CA GLN A 169 -1.69 -28.31 3.04
C GLN A 169 -3.04 -27.67 3.37
N VAL A 170 -3.06 -26.88 4.44
CA VAL A 170 -4.18 -25.98 4.71
C VAL A 170 -3.91 -24.68 3.97
N ILE A 171 -4.88 -24.23 3.19
CA ILE A 171 -4.84 -22.98 2.44
C ILE A 171 -5.52 -21.90 3.28
N LEU A 172 -4.81 -20.78 3.47
CA LEU A 172 -5.37 -19.56 4.00
C LEU A 172 -5.28 -18.48 2.93
N THR A 173 -6.43 -17.93 2.53
CA THR A 173 -6.49 -16.78 1.65
C THR A 173 -6.74 -15.52 2.47
N LEU A 174 -6.25 -14.39 1.97
CA LEU A 174 -6.29 -13.11 2.66
C LEU A 174 -6.96 -12.07 1.77
N PRO A 175 -7.66 -11.09 2.35
CA PRO A 175 -8.30 -10.04 1.59
C PRO A 175 -7.27 -9.22 0.82
N VAL A 176 -7.63 -8.82 -0.39
CA VAL A 176 -6.82 -7.92 -1.21
C VAL A 176 -7.10 -6.48 -0.81
N LEU A 177 -6.04 -5.72 -0.51
CA LEU A 177 -6.14 -4.30 -0.19
C LEU A 177 -6.25 -3.45 -1.47
N GLU A 178 -7.21 -2.55 -1.51
CA GLU A 178 -7.35 -1.52 -2.54
C GLU A 178 -6.25 -0.47 -2.37
N GLY A 179 -5.71 0.02 -3.49
CA GLY A 179 -4.73 1.09 -3.49
C GLY A 179 -5.33 2.48 -3.27
N LEU A 180 -4.50 3.49 -3.45
CA LEU A 180 -4.88 4.91 -3.32
C LEU A 180 -6.02 5.34 -4.28
N ASP A 181 -6.24 4.59 -5.35
CA ASP A 181 -7.32 4.86 -6.30
C ASP A 181 -8.71 4.39 -5.85
N GLY A 182 -8.79 3.63 -4.75
CA GLY A 182 -10.06 3.21 -4.17
C GLY A 182 -10.68 1.96 -4.76
N VAL A 183 -10.16 1.45 -5.88
CA VAL A 183 -10.86 0.45 -6.70
C VAL A 183 -9.97 -0.74 -7.04
N ARG A 184 -8.75 -0.48 -7.51
CA ARG A 184 -7.84 -1.54 -7.92
C ARG A 184 -7.01 -1.99 -6.73
N ARG A 185 -6.56 -3.24 -6.77
CA ARG A 185 -5.58 -3.75 -5.81
C ARG A 185 -4.37 -2.83 -5.70
N MET A 186 -3.80 -2.71 -4.51
CA MET A 186 -2.57 -2.00 -4.28
C MET A 186 -1.43 -2.65 -5.06
N SER A 187 -0.77 -1.89 -5.93
CA SER A 187 0.35 -2.36 -6.74
C SER A 187 1.30 -1.22 -7.11
N LYS A 188 2.60 -1.50 -7.07
CA LYS A 188 3.62 -0.56 -7.58
C LYS A 188 3.43 -0.22 -9.05
N SER A 189 3.10 -1.21 -9.86
CA SER A 189 2.92 -1.02 -11.31
C SER A 189 1.75 -0.10 -11.65
N LEU A 190 0.80 0.07 -10.73
CA LEU A 190 -0.34 0.97 -10.88
C LEU A 190 -0.09 2.35 -10.26
N GLY A 191 1.05 2.54 -9.58
CA GLY A 191 1.37 3.78 -8.87
C GLY A 191 0.43 4.10 -7.70
N ASN A 192 -0.38 3.14 -7.25
CA ASN A 192 -1.44 3.34 -6.25
C ASN A 192 -1.07 2.76 -4.86
N TYR A 193 0.23 2.70 -4.53
CA TYR A 193 0.74 1.99 -3.36
C TYR A 193 1.30 2.91 -2.26
N ILE A 194 1.35 2.36 -1.05
CA ILE A 194 2.02 2.94 0.12
C ILE A 194 3.10 1.96 0.58
N GLY A 195 4.36 2.28 0.32
CA GLY A 195 5.53 1.50 0.74
C GLY A 195 5.81 1.65 2.23
N ILE A 196 6.19 0.56 2.90
CA ILE A 196 6.47 0.61 4.35
C ILE A 196 7.85 1.20 4.68
N ALA A 197 8.75 1.24 3.70
CA ALA A 197 10.08 1.81 3.82
C ALA A 197 10.17 3.26 3.27
N GLU A 198 9.05 3.84 2.82
CA GLU A 198 9.01 5.22 2.34
C GLU A 198 9.25 6.24 3.48
N PRO A 199 9.68 7.47 3.17
CA PRO A 199 9.80 8.53 4.16
C PRO A 199 8.49 8.73 4.95
N PRO A 200 8.54 8.95 6.27
CA PRO A 200 7.34 9.09 7.12
C PRO A 200 6.30 10.09 6.59
N LYS A 201 6.76 11.23 6.05
CA LYS A 201 5.91 12.27 5.45
C LYS A 201 5.16 11.77 4.21
N GLU A 202 5.79 10.93 3.39
CA GLU A 202 5.17 10.36 2.18
C GLU A 202 4.11 9.33 2.55
N ILE A 203 4.42 8.41 3.48
CA ILE A 203 3.44 7.45 4.01
C ILE A 203 2.22 8.20 4.56
N TYR A 204 2.46 9.20 5.42
CA TYR A 204 1.40 9.99 6.02
C TYR A 204 0.55 10.69 4.95
N GLY A 205 1.17 11.43 4.03
CA GLY A 205 0.46 12.13 2.95
C GLY A 205 -0.34 11.20 2.04
N LYS A 206 0.19 10.02 1.72
CA LYS A 206 -0.52 9.01 0.93
C LYS A 206 -1.76 8.49 1.66
N VAL A 207 -1.66 8.18 2.96
CA VAL A 207 -2.84 7.78 3.76
C VAL A 207 -3.88 8.89 3.80
N MET A 208 -3.47 10.15 3.95
CA MET A 208 -4.39 11.29 3.92
C MET A 208 -5.14 11.45 2.57
N SER A 209 -4.59 10.90 1.49
CA SER A 209 -5.20 10.92 0.17
C SER A 209 -6.22 9.79 -0.10
N LEU A 210 -6.35 8.82 0.81
CA LEU A 210 -7.29 7.70 0.66
C LEU A 210 -8.74 8.18 0.53
N PRO A 211 -9.60 7.50 -0.24
CA PRO A 211 -11.05 7.69 -0.16
C PRO A 211 -11.58 7.42 1.25
N ASP A 212 -12.56 8.20 1.72
CA ASP A 212 -13.14 8.05 3.06
C ASP A 212 -13.78 6.68 3.27
N SER A 213 -14.30 6.07 2.20
CA SER A 213 -14.88 4.73 2.19
C SER A 213 -13.88 3.62 2.55
N LEU A 214 -12.58 3.87 2.42
CA LEU A 214 -11.53 2.87 2.71
C LEU A 214 -10.94 2.99 4.12
N ILE A 215 -11.30 4.01 4.90
CA ILE A 215 -10.71 4.25 6.22
C ILE A 215 -10.88 3.03 7.14
N GLU A 216 -12.11 2.56 7.30
CA GLU A 216 -12.41 1.39 8.16
C GLU A 216 -11.64 0.15 7.70
N ARG A 217 -11.62 -0.09 6.38
CA ARG A 217 -10.93 -1.24 5.79
C ARG A 217 -9.44 -1.20 6.05
N TYR A 218 -8.82 -0.02 5.98
CA TYR A 218 -7.40 0.14 6.29
C TYR A 218 -7.11 -0.06 7.78
N PHE A 219 -7.92 0.49 8.69
CA PHE A 219 -7.79 0.18 10.12
C PHE A 219 -7.81 -1.32 10.36
N ARG A 220 -8.78 -2.02 9.78
CA ARG A 220 -8.96 -3.47 9.94
C ARG A 220 -7.79 -4.29 9.40
N LEU A 221 -7.30 -3.96 8.21
CA LEU A 221 -6.37 -4.85 7.49
C LEU A 221 -4.90 -4.52 7.71
N VAL A 222 -4.55 -3.25 7.97
CA VAL A 222 -3.14 -2.82 7.97
C VAL A 222 -2.68 -2.17 9.28
N THR A 223 -3.53 -2.13 10.30
CA THR A 223 -3.17 -1.64 11.64
C THR A 223 -3.35 -2.71 12.72
N ASP A 224 -2.84 -2.42 13.91
CA ASP A 224 -3.03 -3.19 15.14
C ASP A 224 -4.29 -2.79 15.93
N ALA A 225 -5.24 -2.10 15.30
CA ALA A 225 -6.50 -1.72 15.93
C ALA A 225 -7.31 -2.94 16.39
N SER A 226 -7.83 -2.85 17.61
CA SER A 226 -8.75 -3.83 18.18
C SER A 226 -10.12 -3.81 17.49
N PRO A 227 -10.90 -4.90 17.56
CA PRO A 227 -12.26 -4.93 17.02
C PRO A 227 -13.14 -3.78 17.54
N SER A 228 -12.98 -3.39 18.81
CA SER A 228 -13.69 -2.26 19.42
C SER A 228 -13.30 -0.92 18.82
N GLU A 229 -12.01 -0.68 18.56
CA GLU A 229 -11.54 0.55 17.90
C GLU A 229 -12.05 0.63 16.46
N ILE A 230 -12.04 -0.49 15.73
CA ILE A 230 -12.56 -0.55 14.35
C ILE A 230 -14.07 -0.23 14.34
N GLU A 231 -14.85 -0.79 15.27
CA GLU A 231 -16.28 -0.51 15.38
C GLU A 231 -16.55 0.95 15.78
N GLU A 232 -15.70 1.55 16.61
CA GLU A 232 -15.79 2.96 16.95
C GLU A 232 -15.50 3.88 15.76
N VAL A 233 -14.47 3.57 14.97
CA VAL A 233 -14.17 4.27 13.71
C VAL A 233 -15.36 4.13 12.75
N ALA A 234 -15.90 2.92 12.57
CA ALA A 234 -17.03 2.66 11.69
C ALA A 234 -18.29 3.44 12.11
N ARG A 235 -18.63 3.44 13.40
CA ARG A 235 -19.76 4.23 13.95
C ARG A 235 -19.53 5.73 13.78
N SER A 236 -18.32 6.20 14.03
CA SER A 236 -17.96 7.62 13.91
C SER A 236 -18.10 8.14 12.48
N LEU A 237 -17.70 7.35 11.49
CA LEU A 237 -17.83 7.68 10.07
C LEU A 237 -19.29 7.63 9.59
N ARG A 238 -20.07 6.62 10.00
CA ARG A 238 -21.49 6.49 9.64
C ARG A 238 -22.38 7.57 10.28
N GLY A 239 -22.10 7.91 11.54
CA GLY A 239 -22.93 8.85 12.30
C GLY A 239 -22.63 10.33 12.04
N GLY A 240 -21.66 10.66 11.18
CA GLY A 240 -21.23 12.04 10.90
C GLY A 240 -20.63 12.78 12.12
N LYS A 241 -20.36 12.06 13.22
CA LYS A 241 -19.87 12.64 14.48
C LYS A 241 -18.39 13.03 14.41
N THR A 242 -17.62 12.39 13.54
CA THR A 242 -16.17 12.62 13.41
C THR A 242 -15.84 12.98 11.96
N ASN A 243 -15.07 14.06 11.78
CA ASN A 243 -14.56 14.44 10.47
C ASN A 243 -13.66 13.29 9.94
N PRO A 244 -13.90 12.75 8.73
CA PRO A 244 -13.06 11.71 8.13
C PRO A 244 -11.57 12.07 8.13
N MET A 245 -11.25 13.36 8.07
CA MET A 245 -9.89 13.88 8.23
C MET A 245 -9.22 13.43 9.53
N THR A 246 -9.94 13.46 10.66
CA THR A 246 -9.42 13.04 11.97
C THR A 246 -9.10 11.55 11.96
N SER A 247 -10.00 10.72 11.44
CA SER A 247 -9.76 9.27 11.33
C SER A 247 -8.59 8.95 10.39
N LYS A 248 -8.40 9.72 9.31
CA LYS A 248 -7.23 9.56 8.43
C LYS A 248 -5.92 9.97 9.10
N LYS A 249 -5.91 11.05 9.88
CA LYS A 249 -4.72 11.46 10.64
C LYS A 249 -4.30 10.37 11.62
N GLU A 250 -5.26 9.82 12.35
CA GLU A 250 -5.03 8.69 13.26
C GLU A 250 -4.51 7.46 12.51
N LEU A 251 -5.16 7.09 11.40
CA LEU A 251 -4.72 5.98 10.55
C LEU A 251 -3.27 6.18 10.05
N ALA A 252 -2.97 7.39 9.58
CA ALA A 252 -1.66 7.75 9.06
C ALA A 252 -0.59 7.68 10.15
N HIS A 253 -0.87 8.24 11.33
CA HIS A 253 0.00 8.18 12.49
C HIS A 253 0.29 6.73 12.88
N ARG A 254 -0.74 5.87 13.02
CA ARG A 254 -0.56 4.46 13.36
C ARG A 254 0.28 3.70 12.35
N ILE A 255 0.02 3.87 11.06
CA ILE A 255 0.79 3.20 10.01
C ILE A 255 2.27 3.62 10.09
N VAL A 256 2.54 4.92 10.20
CA VAL A 256 3.93 5.41 10.34
C VAL A 256 4.56 4.87 11.62
N ARG A 257 3.85 4.88 12.75
CA ARG A 257 4.35 4.35 14.04
C ARG A 257 4.76 2.89 13.92
N MET A 258 3.93 2.07 13.29
CA MET A 258 4.17 0.63 13.16
C MET A 258 5.42 0.29 12.36
N TYR A 259 5.73 1.05 11.29
CA TYR A 259 6.81 0.70 10.36
C TYR A 259 8.06 1.59 10.47
N GLN A 260 7.92 2.81 11.01
CA GLN A 260 8.97 3.82 11.11
C GLN A 260 9.20 4.31 12.56
N GLY A 261 8.40 3.85 13.52
CA GLY A 261 8.52 4.16 14.95
C GLY A 261 7.78 5.42 15.40
N GLN A 262 7.61 5.54 16.72
CA GLN A 262 6.80 6.59 17.35
C GLN A 262 7.26 8.01 16.99
N LYS A 263 8.56 8.30 17.13
CA LYS A 263 9.12 9.63 16.83
C LYS A 263 8.87 10.06 15.38
N SER A 264 8.94 9.13 14.45
CA SER A 264 8.68 9.38 13.02
C SER A 264 7.21 9.69 12.75
N ALA A 265 6.30 9.05 13.50
CA ALA A 265 4.86 9.28 13.39
C ALA A 265 4.47 10.66 13.91
N ASP A 266 4.97 11.02 15.10
CA ASP A 266 4.74 12.33 15.71
C ASP A 266 5.28 13.45 14.80
N PHE A 267 6.51 13.29 14.30
CA PHE A 267 7.11 14.22 13.34
C PHE A 267 6.28 14.35 12.05
N ALA A 268 5.84 13.23 11.45
CA ALA A 268 5.08 13.28 10.21
C ALA A 268 3.72 13.98 10.40
N GLN A 269 3.06 13.75 11.55
CA GLN A 269 1.82 14.43 11.89
C GLN A 269 2.04 15.94 12.08
N GLU A 270 3.03 16.35 12.87
CA GLU A 270 3.34 17.77 13.07
C GLU A 270 3.64 18.49 11.76
N GLU A 271 4.42 17.85 10.88
CA GLU A 271 4.75 18.40 9.57
C GLU A 271 3.53 18.55 8.67
N PHE A 272 2.65 17.54 8.65
CA PHE A 272 1.39 17.62 7.93
C PHE A 272 0.50 18.73 8.48
N GLU A 273 0.42 18.85 9.81
CA GLU A 273 -0.36 19.89 10.48
C GLU A 273 0.21 21.29 10.24
N LYS A 274 1.53 21.48 10.22
CA LYS A 274 2.16 22.75 9.84
C LYS A 274 1.81 23.11 8.40
N GLN A 275 1.89 22.17 7.46
CA GLN A 275 1.52 22.38 6.06
C GLN A 275 0.02 22.66 5.85
N PHE A 276 -0.84 22.24 6.78
CA PHE A 276 -2.30 22.42 6.69
C PHE A 276 -2.82 23.63 7.48
N SER A 277 -2.30 23.87 8.68
CA SER A 277 -2.67 24.96 9.60
C SER A 277 -2.13 26.29 9.11
N ARG A 278 -0.89 26.29 8.62
CA ARG A 278 -0.41 27.36 7.77
C ARG A 278 -1.04 27.07 6.41
N ARG A 279 -1.92 27.95 5.93
CA ARG A 279 -2.13 28.09 4.48
C ARG A 279 -0.84 28.58 3.78
N GLU A 280 0.34 28.23 4.32
CA GLU A 280 1.63 28.54 3.77
C GLU A 280 1.87 27.58 2.63
N LEU A 281 2.14 28.23 1.52
CA LEU A 281 2.41 27.63 0.25
C LEU A 281 3.64 26.73 0.39
N PRO A 282 3.74 25.66 -0.40
CA PRO A 282 4.91 24.78 -0.39
C PRO A 282 6.19 25.61 -0.43
N SER A 283 7.15 25.34 0.46
CA SER A 283 8.45 26.03 0.47
C SER A 283 9.23 25.84 -0.83
N ASP A 284 8.90 24.78 -1.57
CA ASP A 284 9.45 24.44 -2.89
C ASP A 284 8.38 24.64 -3.98
N MET A 285 7.96 25.89 -4.18
CA MET A 285 7.04 26.26 -5.27
C MET A 285 7.81 26.89 -6.44
N PRO A 286 7.48 26.54 -7.69
CA PRO A 286 8.11 27.14 -8.86
C PRO A 286 7.87 28.65 -8.86
N THR A 287 8.97 29.41 -8.93
CA THR A 287 8.97 30.87 -8.99
C THR A 287 9.21 31.32 -10.42
N ILE A 288 8.34 32.21 -10.92
CA ILE A 288 8.34 32.68 -12.30
C ILE A 288 8.44 34.19 -12.28
N ALA A 289 9.47 34.72 -12.93
CA ALA A 289 9.62 36.15 -13.12
C ALA A 289 8.81 36.59 -14.34
N LEU A 290 8.09 37.70 -14.24
CA LEU A 290 7.39 38.35 -15.36
C LEU A 290 7.68 39.86 -15.39
N PRO A 291 7.73 40.50 -16.56
CA PRO A 291 7.81 41.97 -16.64
C PRO A 291 6.67 42.64 -15.85
N PRO A 292 6.93 43.76 -15.15
CA PRO A 292 5.86 44.53 -14.52
C PRO A 292 4.78 44.94 -15.51
N GLY A 293 3.50 44.77 -15.16
CA GLY A 293 2.40 45.07 -16.05
C GLY A 293 1.06 44.46 -15.62
N ALA A 294 0.01 44.76 -16.41
CA ALA A 294 -1.31 44.17 -16.23
C ALA A 294 -1.44 42.91 -17.08
N PHE A 295 -1.88 41.82 -16.46
CA PHE A 295 -2.08 40.53 -17.10
C PHE A 295 -3.50 40.04 -16.87
N ARG A 296 -4.09 39.41 -17.88
CA ARG A 296 -5.36 38.70 -17.68
C ARG A 296 -5.12 37.46 -16.82
N ALA A 297 -6.04 37.18 -15.90
CA ALA A 297 -5.95 36.06 -14.97
C ALA A 297 -5.66 34.72 -15.68
N ARG A 298 -6.29 34.47 -16.84
CA ARG A 298 -6.02 33.28 -17.66
C ARG A 298 -4.57 33.19 -18.13
N ASP A 299 -4.02 34.30 -18.61
CA ASP A 299 -2.69 34.35 -19.20
C ASP A 299 -1.62 34.17 -18.10
N LEU A 300 -1.88 34.67 -16.89
CA LEU A 300 -1.08 34.39 -15.70
C LEU A 300 -1.05 32.90 -15.34
N VAL A 301 -2.20 32.21 -15.33
CA VAL A 301 -2.25 30.76 -15.05
C VAL A 301 -1.46 29.96 -16.07
N MET A 302 -1.56 30.32 -17.35
CA MET A 302 -0.81 29.63 -18.42
C MET A 302 0.70 29.85 -18.29
N ARG A 303 1.13 31.07 -17.95
CA ARG A 303 2.54 31.40 -17.70
C ARG A 303 3.07 30.74 -16.43
N ALA A 304 2.22 30.60 -15.41
CA ALA A 304 2.56 30.01 -14.12
C ALA A 304 2.80 28.49 -14.17
N PHE A 305 2.17 27.82 -15.14
CA PHE A 305 2.27 26.37 -15.34
C PHE A 305 2.47 26.06 -16.82
N PRO A 306 3.64 26.42 -17.39
CA PRO A 306 3.91 26.21 -18.80
C PRO A 306 3.82 24.71 -19.12
N ASN A 307 3.26 24.39 -20.29
CA ASN A 307 3.01 23.02 -20.77
C ASN A 307 1.97 22.20 -19.98
N GLN A 308 1.33 22.75 -18.94
CA GLN A 308 0.30 22.05 -18.17
C GLN A 308 -1.12 22.50 -18.51
N TYR A 309 -1.29 23.76 -18.91
CA TYR A 309 -2.60 24.31 -19.25
C TYR A 309 -2.53 25.10 -20.56
N THR A 310 -3.51 24.85 -21.43
CA THR A 310 -3.79 25.64 -22.65
C THR A 310 -4.86 26.69 -22.36
N GLY A 311 -5.11 27.61 -23.29
CA GLY A 311 -6.15 28.65 -23.11
C GLY A 311 -7.55 28.11 -22.84
N SER A 312 -7.90 26.97 -23.45
CA SER A 312 -9.19 26.30 -23.24
C SER A 312 -9.24 25.54 -21.91
N SER A 313 -8.19 24.82 -21.54
CA SER A 313 -8.14 24.08 -20.27
C SER A 313 -8.08 25.03 -19.06
N ALA A 314 -7.32 26.13 -19.18
CA ALA A 314 -7.28 27.18 -18.17
C ALA A 314 -8.69 27.76 -17.98
N GLY A 315 -9.39 28.14 -19.05
CA GLY A 315 -10.74 28.69 -18.97
C GLY A 315 -11.75 27.79 -18.25
N ASN A 316 -11.67 26.46 -18.45
CA ASN A 316 -12.53 25.51 -17.74
C ASN A 316 -12.26 25.47 -16.23
N LEU A 317 -11.01 25.65 -15.80
CA LEU A 317 -10.65 25.71 -14.37
C LEU A 317 -11.26 26.94 -13.67
N PHE A 318 -11.33 28.08 -14.35
CA PHE A 318 -12.01 29.27 -13.85
C PHE A 318 -13.52 29.05 -13.70
N LYS A 319 -14.16 28.38 -14.68
CA LYS A 319 -15.60 28.04 -14.62
C LYS A 319 -15.93 27.08 -13.48
N GLN A 320 -15.04 26.13 -13.18
CA GLN A 320 -15.14 25.23 -12.04
C GLN A 320 -14.76 25.93 -10.70
N GLY A 321 -14.27 27.17 -10.78
CA GLY A 321 -13.79 27.96 -9.65
C GLY A 321 -12.67 27.27 -8.88
N ALA A 322 -11.78 26.59 -9.61
CA ALA A 322 -10.62 25.88 -9.09
C ALA A 322 -9.35 26.75 -9.03
N VAL A 323 -9.45 28.03 -9.44
CA VAL A 323 -8.33 28.98 -9.52
C VAL A 323 -8.40 30.00 -8.39
N TYR A 324 -7.28 30.17 -7.71
CA TYR A 324 -7.06 31.18 -6.68
C TYR A 324 -5.83 32.00 -7.02
N ILE A 325 -5.94 33.33 -6.93
CA ILE A 325 -4.85 34.29 -7.16
C ILE A 325 -4.71 35.14 -5.91
N SER A 326 -3.53 35.08 -5.28
CA SER A 326 -3.20 35.75 -4.00
C SER A 326 -4.25 35.50 -2.91
N GLY A 327 -4.81 34.29 -2.87
CA GLY A 327 -5.82 33.86 -1.90
C GLY A 327 -7.27 34.14 -2.30
N GLU A 328 -7.52 34.95 -3.33
CA GLU A 328 -8.86 35.22 -3.84
C GLU A 328 -9.29 34.19 -4.89
N ARG A 329 -10.51 33.67 -4.79
CA ARG A 329 -11.09 32.82 -5.83
C ARG A 329 -11.41 33.68 -7.05
N VAL A 330 -10.86 33.31 -8.21
CA VAL A 330 -11.09 34.03 -9.47
C VAL A 330 -11.85 33.13 -10.43
N THR A 331 -13.01 33.60 -10.91
CA THR A 331 -13.85 32.90 -11.89
C THR A 331 -13.89 33.63 -13.24
N ASP A 332 -13.57 34.92 -13.27
CA ASP A 332 -13.46 35.72 -14.48
C ASP A 332 -12.06 35.57 -15.10
N VAL A 333 -12.02 34.93 -16.28
CA VAL A 333 -10.80 34.71 -17.06
C VAL A 333 -10.17 36.01 -17.58
N THR A 334 -10.96 37.08 -17.67
CA THR A 334 -10.55 38.39 -18.18
C THR A 334 -10.14 39.37 -17.09
N LYS A 335 -10.34 39.03 -15.81
CA LYS A 335 -9.93 39.86 -14.66
C LYS A 335 -8.46 40.26 -14.83
N GLU A 336 -8.20 41.56 -14.86
CA GLU A 336 -6.83 42.09 -14.90
C GLU A 336 -6.19 42.01 -13.51
N ILE A 337 -4.98 41.47 -13.48
CA ILE A 337 -4.13 41.36 -12.31
C ILE A 337 -2.84 42.13 -12.63
N ARG A 338 -2.56 43.17 -11.85
CA ARG A 338 -1.35 43.98 -11.99
C ARG A 338 -0.23 43.40 -11.15
N VAL A 339 0.88 43.05 -11.79
CA VAL A 339 2.11 42.55 -11.15
C VAL A 339 3.15 43.66 -11.24
N GLY A 340 3.69 44.11 -10.11
CA GLY A 340 4.62 45.25 -10.10
C GLY A 340 4.80 45.86 -8.71
N ARG A 341 5.66 46.88 -8.60
CA ARG A 341 5.98 47.58 -7.34
C ARG A 341 5.27 48.95 -7.18
N ASP A 342 4.48 49.34 -8.17
CA ASP A 342 3.73 50.61 -8.15
C ASP A 342 2.52 50.57 -7.20
N PRO A 343 2.05 51.72 -6.69
CA PRO A 343 0.84 51.80 -5.89
C PRO A 343 -0.36 51.18 -6.62
N GLY A 344 -0.93 50.09 -6.06
CA GLY A 344 -2.04 49.35 -6.66
C GLY A 344 -1.66 48.11 -7.47
N SER A 345 -0.37 47.74 -7.52
CA SER A 345 0.11 46.47 -8.07
C SER A 345 0.45 45.46 -6.98
N LEU A 346 0.34 44.16 -7.30
CA LEU A 346 0.75 43.07 -6.42
C LEU A 346 2.26 42.82 -6.63
N GLY A 347 3.06 43.00 -5.58
CA GLY A 347 4.49 42.76 -5.61
C GLY A 347 4.85 41.27 -5.75
N GLU A 348 4.10 40.38 -5.10
CA GLU A 348 4.17 38.93 -5.28
C GLU A 348 2.76 38.42 -5.58
N VAL A 349 2.63 37.55 -6.58
CA VAL A 349 1.35 36.91 -6.92
C VAL A 349 1.46 35.41 -6.78
N ILE A 350 0.58 34.84 -5.97
CA ILE A 350 0.54 33.41 -5.72
C ILE A 350 -0.63 32.82 -6.50
N ILE A 351 -0.35 31.86 -7.38
CA ILE A 351 -1.36 31.22 -8.21
C ILE A 351 -1.54 29.78 -7.75
N LYS A 352 -2.76 29.43 -7.37
CA LYS A 352 -3.15 28.08 -6.97
C LYS A 352 -4.24 27.54 -7.88
N VAL A 353 -4.00 26.36 -8.44
CA VAL A 353 -4.94 25.63 -9.29
C VAL A 353 -5.09 24.22 -8.72
N GLY A 354 -6.22 23.96 -8.04
CA GLY A 354 -6.42 22.70 -7.31
C GLY A 354 -5.34 22.46 -6.25
N ARG A 355 -4.51 21.42 -6.46
CA ARG A 355 -3.36 21.08 -5.58
C ARG A 355 -2.03 21.73 -6.00
N LYS A 356 -1.95 22.34 -7.19
CA LYS A 356 -0.72 22.96 -7.72
C LYS A 356 -0.64 24.41 -7.30
N VAL A 357 0.58 24.86 -7.01
CA VAL A 357 0.89 26.23 -6.56
C VAL A 357 2.12 26.73 -7.30
N ALA A 358 2.10 28.00 -7.71
CA ALA A 358 3.24 28.69 -8.30
C ALA A 358 3.32 30.12 -7.77
N ARG A 359 4.53 30.67 -7.71
CA ARG A 359 4.83 32.04 -7.31
C ARG A 359 5.22 32.86 -8.54
N VAL A 360 4.62 34.03 -8.70
CA VAL A 360 4.95 34.99 -9.75
C VAL A 360 5.52 36.25 -9.12
N VAL A 361 6.68 36.68 -9.60
CA VAL A 361 7.41 37.88 -9.14
C VAL A 361 7.72 38.81 -10.32
N PRO A 362 7.81 40.13 -10.11
CA PRO A 362 8.24 41.06 -11.16
C PRO A 362 9.72 40.88 -11.50
N GLU A 363 10.07 40.86 -12.79
CA GLU A 363 11.45 40.85 -13.28
C GLU A 363 12.19 42.14 -12.90
N GLY A 364 13.49 42.02 -12.57
CA GLY A 364 14.36 43.16 -12.26
C GLY A 364 14.43 43.56 -10.78
N GLY A 365 14.39 42.57 -9.88
CA GLY A 365 14.48 42.77 -8.43
C GLY A 365 15.33 41.71 -7.76
#